data_AF-A0A8H7I0K8-F1
#
_entry.id   AF-A0A8H7I0K8-F1
#
_cell.length_a   1.000
_cell.length_b   1.000
_cell.length_c   1.000
_cell.angle_alpha   90.00
_cell.angle_beta   90.00
_cell.angle_gamma   90.00
#
_symmetry.space_group_name_H-M   'P 1'
#
loop_
_entity.id
_entity.type
_entity.pdbx_description
1 polymer ?
#
loop_
_entity_poly.entity_id
_entity_poly.type
_entity_poly.pdbx_seq_one_letter_code
_entity_poly.pdbx_strand_id
1 'polypeptide(L)'
;MLDGSSPQAGKIWKKANLTFSFDGKRMTETFLICNTGSHAAILGLKWLDAHNPEIDWNQRTLTFPHMPPEHVAIAKEEEADKNPLKGVPSKYHQYAKVFGEEEFNKLPPHRHYNIGIELTEEGPLNSPSIV
;
A
#
# COMPACT_ATOMS: atom_id res chain seq x y z
N MET A 1 -3.84 21.56 -10.78
CA MET A 1 -2.40 21.44 -10.54
C MET A 1 -2.22 20.44 -9.40
N LEU A 2 -1.01 19.91 -9.23
CA LEU A 2 -0.72 18.85 -8.25
C LEU A 2 -0.87 19.32 -6.79
N ASP A 3 -1.05 20.62 -6.58
CA ASP A 3 -1.35 21.32 -5.33
C ASP A 3 -2.87 21.49 -5.06
N GLY A 4 -3.74 20.88 -5.86
CA GLY A 4 -5.19 21.00 -5.73
C GLY A 4 -5.79 22.29 -6.31
N SER A 5 -4.98 23.20 -6.87
CA SER A 5 -5.50 24.40 -7.52
C SER A 5 -6.05 24.10 -8.91
N SER A 6 -7.09 24.82 -9.33
CA SER A 6 -7.59 24.71 -10.70
C SER A 6 -6.56 25.34 -11.66
N PRO A 7 -6.27 24.70 -12.81
CA PRO A 7 -5.42 25.33 -13.80
C PRO A 7 -6.10 26.61 -14.31
N GLN A 8 -5.41 27.74 -14.24
CA GLN A 8 -5.90 29.07 -14.68
C GLN A 8 -6.31 29.13 -16.16
N ALA A 9 -5.92 28.14 -16.98
CA ALA A 9 -6.11 28.12 -18.43
C ALA A 9 -7.28 27.23 -18.92
N GLY A 10 -8.15 26.74 -18.05
CA GLY A 10 -9.23 25.83 -18.46
C GLY A 10 -8.74 24.40 -18.72
N LYS A 11 -9.67 23.53 -19.14
CA LYS A 11 -9.56 22.06 -19.14
C LYS A 11 -8.32 21.59 -19.95
N ILE A 12 -7.27 21.13 -19.25
CA ILE A 12 -6.00 20.68 -19.85
C ILE A 12 -6.14 19.21 -20.29
N TRP A 13 -6.05 18.90 -21.58
CA TRP A 13 -6.17 17.50 -22.10
C TRP A 13 -4.97 17.00 -22.93
N LYS A 14 -3.82 17.69 -22.90
CA LYS A 14 -2.70 17.27 -23.74
C LYS A 14 -1.94 16.11 -23.11
N LYS A 15 -1.67 15.07 -23.91
CA LYS A 15 -0.85 13.92 -23.54
C LYS A 15 0.33 13.79 -24.48
N ALA A 16 1.44 13.26 -24.00
CA ALA A 16 2.60 12.95 -24.83
C ALA A 16 3.21 11.61 -24.42
N ASN A 17 3.70 10.86 -25.40
CA ASN A 17 4.50 9.66 -25.13
C ASN A 17 5.96 10.08 -25.00
N LEU A 18 6.55 9.81 -23.84
CA LEU A 18 7.96 10.10 -23.59
C LEU A 18 8.70 8.78 -23.42
N THR A 19 9.81 8.65 -24.14
CA THR A 19 10.77 7.57 -23.93
C THR A 19 11.91 8.08 -23.08
N PHE A 20 12.17 7.42 -21.96
CA PHE A 20 13.27 7.73 -21.05
C PHE A 20 14.00 6.45 -20.67
N SER A 21 15.21 6.60 -20.12
CA SER A 21 16.00 5.48 -19.63
C SER A 21 16.34 5.68 -18.17
N PHE A 22 16.09 4.66 -17.36
CA PHE A 22 16.45 4.63 -15.95
C PHE A 22 17.04 3.26 -15.62
N ASP A 23 18.17 3.24 -14.91
CA ASP A 23 18.82 2.00 -14.45
C ASP A 23 19.03 0.98 -15.60
N GLY A 24 19.54 1.48 -16.73
CA GLY A 24 19.76 0.69 -17.95
C GLY A 24 18.50 0.27 -18.73
N LYS A 25 17.30 0.46 -18.18
CA LYS A 25 16.02 0.12 -18.83
C LYS A 25 15.46 1.30 -19.58
N ARG A 26 15.14 1.12 -20.86
CA ARG A 26 14.39 2.08 -21.68
C ARG A 26 12.89 1.84 -21.53
N MET A 27 12.15 2.89 -21.20
CA MET A 27 10.71 2.85 -20.94
C MET A 27 10.01 3.92 -21.75
N THR A 28 8.79 3.64 -22.20
CA THR A 28 7.95 4.58 -22.94
C THR A 28 6.60 4.69 -22.27
N GLU A 29 6.28 5.89 -21.79
CA GLU A 29 5.06 6.13 -21.01
C GLU A 29 4.27 7.32 -21.54
N THR A 30 2.95 7.28 -21.38
CA THR A 30 2.07 8.40 -21.71
C THR A 30 1.94 9.36 -20.52
N PHE A 31 2.47 10.56 -20.67
CA PHE A 31 2.38 11.63 -19.67
C PHE A 31 1.24 12.59 -19.95
N LEU A 32 0.64 13.13 -18.89
CA LEU A 32 -0.23 14.30 -18.96
C LEU A 32 0.63 15.56 -18.95
N ILE A 33 0.38 16.48 -19.87
CA ILE A 33 1.13 17.73 -19.95
C ILE A 33 0.51 18.74 -18.98
N CYS A 34 1.29 19.19 -18.00
CA CYS A 34 0.92 20.28 -17.09
C CYS A 34 2.18 21.04 -16.64
N ASN A 35 2.00 22.22 -16.06
CA ASN A 35 3.12 22.93 -15.42
C ASN A 35 3.46 22.23 -14.09
N THR A 36 4.58 21.52 -14.07
CA THR A 36 5.09 20.73 -12.94
C THR A 36 6.07 21.51 -12.06
N GLY A 37 6.22 22.81 -12.28
CA GLY A 37 7.15 23.67 -11.53
C GLY A 37 8.60 23.29 -11.80
N SER A 38 9.32 22.85 -10.77
CA SER A 38 10.75 22.51 -10.84
C SER A 38 11.05 21.11 -11.38
N HIS A 39 10.04 20.30 -11.67
CA HIS A 39 10.23 18.91 -12.10
C HIS A 39 9.98 18.77 -13.59
N ALA A 40 10.84 18.03 -14.30
CA ALA A 40 10.66 17.79 -15.73
C ALA A 40 9.51 16.82 -16.03
N ALA A 41 9.35 15.79 -15.20
CA ALA A 41 8.30 14.80 -15.29
C ALA A 41 8.05 14.19 -13.90
N ILE A 42 6.85 13.63 -13.69
CA ILE A 42 6.48 12.95 -12.44
C ILE A 42 5.93 11.57 -12.81
N LEU A 43 6.57 10.53 -12.27
CA LEU A 43 6.15 9.15 -12.40
C LEU A 43 5.18 8.83 -11.26
N GLY A 44 3.92 8.57 -11.61
CA GLY A 44 2.87 8.26 -10.64
C GLY A 44 2.69 6.76 -10.40
N LEU A 45 1.63 6.43 -9.66
CA LEU A 45 1.28 5.06 -9.26
C LEU A 45 1.21 4.08 -10.45
N LYS A 46 0.59 4.48 -11.58
CA LYS A 46 0.49 3.60 -12.75
C LYS A 46 1.84 3.09 -13.25
N TRP A 47 2.86 3.95 -13.20
CA TRP A 47 4.21 3.56 -13.62
C TRP A 47 4.87 2.65 -12.58
N LEU A 48 4.67 2.96 -11.28
CA LEU A 48 5.17 2.16 -10.16
C LEU A 48 4.56 0.75 -10.18
N ASP A 49 3.25 0.63 -10.38
CA ASP A 49 2.55 -0.67 -10.46
C ASP A 49 3.05 -1.50 -11.66
N ALA A 50 3.28 -0.85 -12.80
CA ALA A 50 3.70 -1.53 -14.03
C ALA A 50 5.15 -2.04 -13.98
N HIS A 51 6.05 -1.28 -13.35
CA HIS A 51 7.49 -1.59 -13.36
C HIS A 51 7.98 -2.20 -12.05
N ASN A 52 7.20 -2.08 -10.98
CA ASN A 52 7.46 -2.57 -9.62
C ASN A 52 8.94 -2.39 -9.19
N PRO A 53 9.47 -1.16 -9.23
CA PRO A 53 10.84 -0.92 -8.78
C PRO A 53 10.96 -1.10 -7.27
N GLU A 54 12.18 -1.37 -6.82
CA GLU A 54 12.53 -1.30 -5.42
C GLU A 54 12.78 0.16 -5.04
N ILE A 55 12.14 0.63 -3.96
CA ILE A 55 12.27 2.01 -3.47
C ILE A 55 12.86 1.96 -2.07
N ASP A 56 14.08 2.47 -1.93
CA ASP A 56 14.64 2.76 -0.61
C ASP A 56 14.29 4.20 -0.22
N TRP A 57 13.31 4.33 0.66
CA TRP A 57 12.83 5.63 1.16
C TRP A 57 13.84 6.38 2.02
N ASN A 58 14.74 5.67 2.71
CA ASN A 58 15.76 6.27 3.56
C ASN A 58 16.88 6.88 2.71
N GLN A 59 17.33 6.13 1.70
CA GLN A 59 18.37 6.57 0.76
C GLN A 59 17.81 7.45 -0.36
N ARG A 60 16.49 7.48 -0.54
CA ARG A 60 15.78 8.14 -1.64
C ARG A 60 16.25 7.64 -3.00
N THR A 61 16.47 6.33 -3.09
CA THR A 61 16.91 5.66 -4.31
C THR A 61 15.79 4.78 -4.85
N LEU A 62 15.87 4.55 -6.16
CA LEU A 62 14.97 3.66 -6.89
C LEU A 62 15.84 2.77 -7.75
N THR A 63 15.63 1.46 -7.70
CA THR A 63 16.43 0.47 -8.44
C THR A 63 15.53 -0.63 -9.00
N PHE A 64 15.98 -1.30 -10.05
CA PHE A 64 15.32 -2.53 -10.49
C PHE A 64 16.06 -3.75 -9.98
N PRO A 65 15.37 -4.69 -9.32
CA PRO A 65 16.00 -5.91 -8.87
C PRO A 65 16.52 -6.70 -10.09
N HIS A 66 17.80 -7.06 -10.04
CA HIS A 66 18.46 -7.89 -11.06
C HIS A 66 18.09 -9.38 -10.94
N MET A 67 17.55 -9.79 -9.79
CA MET A 67 17.09 -11.13 -9.50
C MET A 67 15.67 -11.05 -8.93
N PRO A 68 14.77 -12.00 -9.22
CA PRO A 68 13.46 -12.01 -8.59
C PRO A 68 13.64 -11.96 -7.07
N PRO A 69 12.86 -11.14 -6.34
CA PRO A 69 12.88 -11.16 -4.89
C PRO A 69 12.68 -12.60 -4.46
N GLU A 70 13.59 -13.12 -3.60
CA GLU A 70 13.43 -14.42 -2.99
C GLU A 70 11.99 -14.51 -2.50
N HIS A 71 11.24 -15.49 -3.02
CA HIS A 71 9.83 -15.66 -2.68
C HIS A 71 9.73 -15.79 -1.16
N VAL A 72 9.41 -14.69 -0.48
CA VAL A 72 9.02 -14.73 0.92
C VAL A 72 7.71 -15.50 0.90
N ALA A 73 7.78 -16.76 1.33
CA ALA A 73 6.60 -17.60 1.43
C ALA A 73 5.62 -16.87 2.34
N ILE A 74 4.56 -16.30 1.74
CA ILE A 74 3.41 -15.81 2.47
C ILE A 74 2.94 -17.02 3.28
N ALA A 75 3.06 -16.94 4.61
CA ALA A 75 2.69 -18.03 5.50
C ALA A 75 1.25 -18.44 5.17
N LYS A 76 1.07 -19.67 4.70
CA LYS A 76 -0.26 -20.25 4.53
C LYS A 76 -0.86 -20.42 5.93
N GLU A 77 -2.16 -20.22 6.01
CA GLU A 77 -2.99 -20.33 7.22
C GLU A 77 -2.87 -21.69 7.94
N GLU A 78 -2.30 -22.69 7.27
CA GLU A 78 -2.15 -24.07 7.74
C GLU A 78 -0.81 -24.38 8.46
N GLU A 79 0.02 -23.37 8.74
CA GLU A 79 1.26 -23.53 9.54
C GLU A 79 1.10 -22.89 10.92
N ALA A 80 0.17 -23.42 11.73
CA ALA A 80 0.15 -23.08 13.16
C ALA A 80 1.44 -23.63 13.80
N ASP A 81 2.34 -22.73 14.21
CA ASP A 81 3.58 -23.10 14.91
C ASP A 81 3.23 -23.93 16.15
N LYS A 82 3.83 -25.12 16.27
CA LYS A 82 3.65 -26.02 17.44
C LYS A 82 4.08 -25.35 18.75
N ASN A 83 4.85 -24.27 18.68
CA ASN A 83 5.24 -23.47 19.82
C ASN A 83 4.92 -21.98 19.62
N PRO A 84 3.65 -21.55 19.80
CA PRO A 84 3.20 -20.19 19.54
C PRO A 84 3.85 -19.12 20.43
N LEU A 85 4.59 -19.52 21.47
CA LEU A 85 5.31 -18.62 22.38
C LEU A 85 6.76 -18.37 21.96
N LYS A 86 7.24 -19.03 20.90
CA LYS A 86 8.61 -18.84 20.40
C LYS A 86 8.76 -17.40 19.87
N GLY A 87 9.56 -16.59 20.56
CA GLY A 87 9.78 -15.18 20.22
C GLY A 87 8.83 -14.19 20.92
N VAL A 88 7.82 -14.68 21.65
CA VAL A 88 6.95 -13.82 22.46
C VAL A 88 7.64 -13.50 23.80
N PRO A 89 7.77 -12.21 24.19
CA PRO A 89 8.35 -11.84 25.48
C PRO A 89 7.61 -12.46 26.67
N SER A 90 8.36 -12.89 27.69
CA SER A 90 7.81 -13.66 28.84
C SER A 90 6.64 -12.97 29.57
N LYS A 91 6.63 -11.63 29.65
CA LYS A 91 5.52 -10.84 30.23
C LYS A 91 4.15 -11.09 29.57
N TYR A 92 4.13 -11.58 28.34
CA TYR A 92 2.90 -11.88 27.59
C TYR A 92 2.53 -13.37 27.61
N HIS A 93 3.34 -14.25 28.23
CA HIS A 93 3.05 -15.68 28.30
C HIS A 93 1.77 -15.99 29.09
N GLN A 94 1.36 -15.10 30.00
CA GLN A 94 0.05 -15.19 30.67
C GLN A 94 -1.14 -15.14 29.68
N TYR A 95 -0.94 -14.60 28.48
CA TYR A 95 -1.93 -14.51 27.41
C TYR A 95 -1.69 -15.56 26.31
N ALA A 96 -0.94 -16.63 26.58
CA ALA A 96 -0.62 -17.68 25.61
C ALA A 96 -1.85 -18.19 24.84
N LYS A 97 -3.00 -18.26 25.53
CA LYS A 97 -4.28 -18.65 24.95
C LYS A 97 -4.72 -17.79 23.75
N VAL A 98 -4.38 -16.50 23.73
CA VAL A 98 -4.72 -15.56 22.63
C VAL A 98 -3.96 -15.90 21.34
N PHE A 99 -2.79 -16.52 21.46
CA PHE A 99 -1.96 -16.93 20.32
C PHE A 99 -2.28 -18.35 19.85
N GLY A 100 -3.27 -19.02 20.46
CA GLY A 100 -3.76 -20.32 20.02
C GLY A 100 -4.85 -20.19 18.95
N GLU A 101 -4.91 -21.17 18.05
CA GLU A 101 -5.89 -21.24 16.94
C GLU A 101 -7.35 -21.13 17.41
N GLU A 102 -7.66 -21.66 18.60
CA GLU A 102 -9.01 -21.64 19.19
C GLU A 102 -9.57 -20.24 19.43
N GLU A 103 -8.71 -19.26 19.75
CA GLU A 103 -9.14 -17.88 20.03
C GLU A 103 -8.92 -16.95 18.83
N PHE A 104 -8.12 -17.35 17.83
CA PHE A 104 -7.89 -16.58 16.60
C PHE A 104 -9.18 -16.36 15.80
N ASN A 105 -10.03 -17.38 15.73
CA ASN A 105 -11.29 -17.35 14.97
C ASN A 105 -12.47 -16.75 15.73
N LYS A 106 -12.25 -16.22 16.95
CA LYS A 106 -13.31 -15.63 17.78
C LYS A 106 -13.12 -14.13 17.85
N LEU A 107 -14.18 -13.39 17.51
CA LEU A 107 -14.18 -11.95 17.73
C LEU A 107 -14.04 -11.67 19.24
N PRO A 108 -13.20 -10.70 19.64
CA PRO A 108 -13.16 -10.26 21.02
C PRO A 108 -14.55 -9.75 21.46
N PRO A 109 -14.90 -9.89 22.75
CA PRO A 109 -16.19 -9.46 23.25
C PRO A 109 -16.45 -7.99 22.93
N HIS A 110 -17.67 -7.68 22.50
CA HIS A 110 -18.05 -6.30 22.17
C HIS A 110 -17.87 -5.39 23.37
N ARG A 111 -17.27 -4.22 23.13
CA ARG A 111 -17.02 -3.20 24.16
C ARG A 111 -17.87 -1.97 23.89
N HIS A 112 -18.07 -1.16 24.93
CA HIS A 112 -18.87 0.08 24.86
C HIS A 112 -18.30 1.13 23.90
N TYR A 113 -17.03 0.99 23.51
CA TYR A 113 -16.36 1.83 22.51
C TYR A 113 -16.25 1.16 21.12
N ASN A 114 -16.92 0.04 20.90
CA ASN A 114 -16.99 -0.54 19.56
C ASN A 114 -17.96 0.29 18.72
N ILE A 115 -17.45 0.92 17.66
CA ILE A 115 -18.26 1.66 16.70
C ILE A 115 -18.84 0.65 15.71
N GLY A 116 -20.17 0.55 15.66
CA GLY A 116 -20.86 -0.30 14.69
C GLY A 116 -20.84 0.32 13.30
N ILE A 117 -20.59 -0.49 12.27
CA ILE A 117 -20.81 -0.08 10.88
C ILE A 117 -22.23 -0.53 10.52
N GLU A 118 -23.14 0.43 10.37
CA GLU A 118 -24.49 0.15 9.87
C GLU A 118 -24.43 -0.14 8.37
N LEU A 119 -24.80 -1.37 7.99
CA LEU A 119 -24.88 -1.78 6.59
C LEU A 119 -26.29 -1.50 6.07
N THR A 120 -26.41 -0.55 5.14
CA THR A 120 -27.64 -0.32 4.37
C THR A 120 -27.64 -1.19 3.12
N GLU A 121 -28.79 -1.78 2.74
CA GLU A 121 -28.88 -2.77 1.64
C GLU A 121 -28.39 -2.26 0.27
N GLU A 122 -28.31 -0.94 0.05
CA GLU A 122 -27.90 -0.34 -1.23
C GLU A 122 -26.82 0.77 -1.12
N GLY A 123 -26.07 0.85 -0.02
CA GLY A 123 -25.13 1.95 0.23
C GLY A 123 -23.69 1.68 -0.25
N PRO A 124 -22.99 2.65 -0.87
CA PRO A 124 -21.53 2.55 -1.03
C PRO A 124 -20.87 2.51 0.35
N LEU A 125 -19.80 1.72 0.51
CA LEU A 125 -19.05 1.50 1.75
C LEU A 125 -18.92 2.80 2.56
N ASN A 126 -19.66 2.87 3.69
CA ASN A 126 -19.71 4.06 4.54
C ASN A 126 -18.31 4.36 5.09
N SER A 127 -17.84 5.60 4.84
CA SER A 127 -16.66 6.15 5.47
C SER A 127 -16.97 6.44 6.95
N PRO A 128 -16.09 6.10 7.90
CA PRO A 128 -16.38 6.30 9.31
C PRO A 128 -16.52 7.81 9.62
N SER A 129 -17.71 8.21 10.08
CA SER A 129 -17.94 9.53 10.66
C SER A 129 -17.36 9.55 12.07
N ILE A 130 -16.32 10.36 12.27
CA ILE A 130 -15.79 10.70 13.59
C ILE A 130 -16.80 11.66 14.23
N VAL A 131 -17.34 11.27 15.39
CA VAL A 131 -18.00 12.18 16.35
C VAL A 131 -17.03 12.44 17.48
#